data_AF-A0A926PN09-F1
#
_entry.id   AF-A0A926PN09-F1
#
_cell.length_a   1.000
_cell.length_b   1.000
_cell.length_c   1.000
_cell.angle_alpha   90.00
_cell.angle_beta   90.00
_cell.angle_gamma   90.00
#
_symmetry.space_group_name_H-M   'P 1'
#
loop_
_entity.id
_entity.type
_entity.pdbx_description
1 polymer ?
#
loop_
_entity_poly.entity_id
_entity_poly.type
_entity_poly.pdbx_seq_one_letter_code
_entity_poly.pdbx_strand_id
1 'polypeptide(L)' 'MSGKTWYFTNEAAIALDLTAKKLRELYRLGMFKVGYHVRDVSPPNSKRPTLQFHVERCSKQLETPPEKRKQY' A
#
# COMPACT_ATOMS: atom_id res chain seq x y z
N MET A 1 -19.89 -9.43 2.23
CA MET A 1 -19.40 -8.48 3.25
C MET A 1 -18.87 -7.25 2.54
N SER A 2 -19.51 -6.09 2.71
CA SER A 2 -19.06 -4.82 2.13
C SER A 2 -17.87 -4.28 2.94
N GLY A 3 -16.74 -4.99 2.88
CA GLY A 3 -15.53 -4.66 3.64
C GLY A 3 -14.75 -3.54 2.96
N LYS A 4 -14.43 -2.46 3.69
CA LYS A 4 -13.49 -1.44 3.21
C LYS A 4 -12.20 -2.11 2.74
N THR A 5 -11.82 -1.96 1.47
CA THR A 5 -10.58 -2.53 0.95
C THR A 5 -9.34 -1.66 1.20
N TRP A 6 -9.54 -0.42 1.65
CA TRP A 6 -8.51 0.57 1.93
C TRP A 6 -8.25 0.68 3.43
N TYR A 7 -7.00 0.47 3.82
CA TYR A 7 -6.57 0.41 5.21
C TYR A 7 -5.37 1.32 5.45
N PHE A 8 -5.21 1.86 6.66
CA PHE A 8 -4.01 2.63 7.00
C PHE A 8 -2.77 1.73 7.06
N THR A 9 -1.58 2.32 7.03
CA THR A 9 -0.31 1.56 6.96
C THR A 9 -0.22 0.39 7.95
N ASN A 10 -0.61 0.59 9.22
CA ASN A 10 -0.49 -0.46 10.23
C ASN A 10 -1.50 -1.59 10.00
N GLU A 11 -2.76 -1.25 9.73
CA GLU A 11 -3.83 -2.22 9.44
C GLU A 11 -3.56 -2.99 8.15
N ALA A 12 -3.14 -2.29 7.10
CA ALA A 12 -2.78 -2.89 5.83
C ALA A 12 -1.57 -3.83 5.96
N ALA A 13 -0.58 -3.46 6.79
CA ALA A 13 0.57 -4.29 7.04
C ALA A 13 0.16 -5.60 7.72
N ILE A 14 -0.71 -5.54 8.74
CA ILE A 14 -1.28 -6.73 9.39
C ILE A 14 -2.03 -7.59 8.37
N ALA A 15 -2.89 -6.99 7.55
CA ALA A 15 -3.69 -7.72 6.56
C ALA A 15 -2.86 -8.34 5.42
N LEU A 16 -1.67 -7.81 5.15
CA LEU A 16 -0.73 -8.31 4.13
C LEU A 16 0.32 -9.25 4.72
N ASP A 17 0.26 -9.56 6.01
CA ASP A 17 1.29 -10.32 6.74
C ASP A 17 2.70 -9.71 6.59
N LEU A 18 2.78 -8.38 6.68
CA LEU A 18 4.00 -7.59 6.59
C LEU A 18 4.16 -6.70 7.82
N THR A 19 5.40 -6.25 8.06
CA THR A 19 5.62 -5.16 9.02
C THR A 19 5.31 -3.81 8.39
N ALA A 20 4.82 -2.84 9.17
CA ALA A 20 4.56 -1.48 8.70
C ALA A 20 5.81 -0.81 8.10
N LYS A 21 7.00 -1.14 8.64
CA LYS A 21 8.28 -0.72 8.09
C LYS A 21 8.50 -1.28 6.68
N LYS A 22 8.33 -2.60 6.51
CA LYS A 22 8.49 -3.26 5.21
C LYS A 22 7.51 -2.72 4.18
N LEU A 23 6.25 -2.53 4.56
CA LEU A 23 5.23 -1.96 3.66
C LEU A 23 5.63 -0.56 3.16
N ARG A 24 6.17 0.30 4.04
CA ARG A 24 6.68 1.63 3.66
C ARG A 24 7.93 1.56 2.80
N GLU A 25 8.83 0.62 3.05
CA GLU A 25 10.00 0.40 2.18
C GLU A 25 9.56 0.00 0.77
N LEU A 26 8.65 -0.96 0.64
CA LEU A 26 8.12 -1.37 -0.66
C LEU A 26 7.42 -0.22 -1.40
N TYR A 27 6.67 0.60 -0.68
CA TYR A 27 6.11 1.84 -1.24
C TYR A 27 7.21 2.78 -1.78
N ARG A 28 8.26 3.03 -1.00
CA ARG A 28 9.40 3.88 -1.42
C ARG A 28 10.20 3.30 -2.58
N LEU A 29 10.22 1.98 -2.72
CA LEU A 29 10.86 1.27 -3.82
C LEU A 29 10.00 1.24 -5.10
N GLY A 30 8.88 1.97 -5.15
CA GLY A 30 8.02 2.02 -6.34
C GLY A 30 7.19 0.75 -6.55
N MET A 31 7.09 -0.14 -5.55
CA MET A 31 6.32 -1.38 -5.70
C MET A 31 4.81 -1.13 -5.79
N PHE A 32 4.34 -0.01 -5.25
CA PHE A 32 2.92 0.36 -5.21
C PHE A 32 2.67 1.65 -5.98
N LYS A 33 1.63 1.61 -6.82
CA LYS A 33 1.20 2.73 -7.67
C LYS A 33 0.29 3.67 -6.90
N VAL A 34 0.64 4.95 -6.81
CA VAL A 34 -0.21 5.99 -6.21
C VAL A 34 -1.51 6.14 -7.00
N GLY A 35 -2.64 6.25 -6.31
CA GLY A 35 -3.99 6.27 -6.87
C GLY A 35 -4.60 4.90 -7.19
N TYR A 36 -3.80 3.83 -7.20
CA TYR A 36 -4.30 2.46 -7.49
C TYR A 36 -4.05 1.48 -6.35
N HIS A 37 -2.80 1.36 -5.90
CA HIS A 37 -2.39 0.51 -4.78
C HIS A 37 -2.38 1.28 -3.46
N VAL A 38 -1.93 2.53 -3.51
CA VAL A 38 -1.79 3.42 -2.35
C VAL A 38 -2.44 4.76 -2.66
N ARG A 39 -3.02 5.42 -1.66
CA ARG A 39 -3.55 6.78 -1.78
C ARG A 39 -3.13 7.60 -0.57
N ASP A 40 -2.88 8.88 -0.78
CA ASP A 40 -2.71 9.84 0.31
C ASP A 40 -4.09 10.44 0.62
N VAL A 41 -4.51 10.30 1.88
CA VAL A 41 -5.75 10.89 2.41
C VAL A 41 -5.47 11.99 3.42
N SER A 42 -4.23 12.48 3.48
CA SER A 42 -3.90 13.61 4.33
C SER A 42 -4.64 14.87 3.88
N PRO A 43 -5.02 15.74 4.83
CA PRO A 43 -5.56 17.04 4.51
C PRO A 43 -4.58 17.86 3.64
N PRO A 44 -5.08 18.76 2.78
CA PRO A 44 -4.25 19.70 2.05
C PRO A 44 -3.30 20.43 3.02
N ASN A 45 -2.02 20.56 2.64
CA ASN A 45 -0.94 21.16 3.45
C ASN A 45 -0.49 20.37 4.69
N SER A 46 -0.87 19.09 4.84
CA SER A 46 -0.29 18.26 5.89
C SER A 46 1.21 18.07 5.70
N LYS A 47 1.99 18.32 6.76
CA LYS A 47 3.44 18.03 6.78
C LYS A 47 3.76 16.53 6.72
N ARG A 48 2.76 15.67 6.98
CA ARG A 48 2.93 14.21 7.00
C ARG A 48 1.85 13.55 6.13
N PRO A 49 2.22 12.80 5.08
CA PRO A 49 1.26 12.09 4.25
C PRO A 49 0.59 10.98 5.07
N THR A 50 -0.72 10.84 4.90
CA THR A 50 -1.50 9.81 5.57
C THR A 50 -1.88 8.79 4.53
N LEU A 51 -1.09 7.72 4.45
CA LEU A 51 -1.22 6.72 3.40
C LEU A 51 -2.23 5.64 3.77
N GLN A 52 -3.11 5.34 2.82
CA GLN A 52 -3.96 4.15 2.82
C GLN A 52 -3.57 3.23 1.67
N PHE A 53 -3.60 1.93 1.94
CA PHE A 53 -3.24 0.87 1.02
C PHE A 53 -4.46 0.00 0.71
N HIS A 54 -4.62 -0.35 -0.57
CA HIS A 54 -5.65 -1.28 -1.00
C HIS A 54 -5.14 -2.70 -0.85
N VAL A 55 -5.52 -3.39 0.21
CA VAL A 55 -4.94 -4.68 0.62
C VAL A 55 -5.00 -5.71 -0.51
N GLU A 56 -6.15 -5.93 -1.14
CA GLU A 56 -6.28 -6.93 -2.22
C GLU A 56 -5.36 -6.65 -3.42
N ARG A 57 -5.17 -5.38 -3.79
CA ARG A 57 -4.32 -5.02 -4.93
C ARG A 57 -2.85 -5.12 -4.55
N CYS A 58 -2.50 -4.71 -3.33
CA CYS A 58 -1.17 -4.86 -2.78
C CYS A 58 -0.77 -6.34 -2.66
N SER A 59 -1.67 -7.22 -2.19
CA SER A 59 -1.45 -8.67 -2.11
C SER A 59 -1.20 -9.26 -3.49
N LYS A 60 -2.05 -8.95 -4.49
CA LYS A 60 -1.82 -9.39 -5.89
C LYS A 60 -0.47 -8.95 -6.45
N GLN A 61 -0.04 -7.73 -6.14
CA GLN A 61 1.27 -7.21 -6.57
C GLN A 61 2.44 -7.91 -5.84
N LEU A 62 2.26 -8.28 -4.57
CA LEU A 62 3.23 -9.04 -3.78
C LEU A 62 3.37 -10.49 -4.27
N GLU A 63 2.25 -11.11 -4.64
CA GLU A 63 2.19 -12.47 -5.21
C GLU A 63 2.74 -12.52 -6.64
N THR A 64 2.75 -11.38 -7.36
CA THR A 64 3.34 -11.30 -8.69
C THR A 64 4.84 -11.57 -8.60
N PRO A 65 5.38 -12.56 -9.36
CA PRO A 65 6.80 -12.88 -9.37
C PRO A 65 7.66 -11.65 -9.68
N PRO A 66 8.86 -11.53 -9.10
CA PRO A 66 9.73 -10.36 -9.29
C PRO A 66 9.97 -10.00 -10.76
N GLU A 67 10.12 -11.01 -11.62
CA GLU A 67 10.36 -10.87 -13.07
C GLU A 67 9.20 -10.18 -13.83
N LYS A 68 7.97 -10.28 -13.31
CA LYS A 68 6.76 -9.69 -13.90
C LYS A 68 6.27 -8.46 -13.13
N ARG A 69 6.96 -8.10 -12.05
CA ARG A 69 6.52 -7.06 -11.14
C ARG A 69 6.85 -5.69 -11.72
N LYS A 70 5.83 -4.93 -12.09
CA LYS A 70 5.99 -3.53 -12.52
C LYS A 70 6.35 -2.66 -11.32
N GLN A 71 7.44 -1.90 -11.45
CA GLN A 71 7.79 -0.80 -10.55
C GLN A 71 7.24 0.52 -11.14
N TYR A 72 6.84 1.44 -10.27
CA TYR A 72 6.16 2.69 -10.60
C TYR A 72 6.88 3.90 -10.00
#